data_AF-A0A4R1I2K4-F1
#
_entry.id   AF-A0A4R1I2K4-F1
#
_cell.length_a   1.000
_cell.length_b   1.000
_cell.length_c   1.000
_cell.angle_alpha   90.00
_cell.angle_beta   90.00
_cell.angle_gamma   90.00
#
_symmetry.space_group_name_H-M   'P 1'
#
loop_
_entity.id
_entity.type
_entity.pdbx_description
1 polymer ?
#
loop_
_entity_poly.entity_id
_entity_poly.type
_entity_poly.pdbx_seq_one_letter_code
_entity_poly.pdbx_strand_id
1 'polypeptide(L)'
;MIGATAATIAFVALDTERSVGFGTVRETAPAAASALEPALPLRLTRLRAELHIQPAQEAAWGQFKSRIMELDQVSRRIEAQAGGKGADAADEQARHALLFAVALSDMDDVLTTAQASTFNRAARALGSTFICATVRPGGA
;
A
#
# COMPACT_ATOMS: atom_id res chain seq x y z
N MET A 1 12.87 25.90 -37.25
CA MET A 1 14.17 26.32 -36.70
C MET A 1 14.10 27.82 -36.46
N ILE A 2 14.60 28.27 -35.30
CA ILE A 2 14.57 29.65 -34.74
C ILE A 2 13.16 30.06 -34.25
N GLY A 3 12.92 30.52 -33.03
CA GLY A 3 13.79 30.87 -31.91
C GLY A 3 12.98 31.55 -30.78
N ALA A 4 13.73 32.16 -29.86
CA ALA A 4 13.34 33.05 -28.76
C ALA A 4 13.09 32.42 -27.38
N THR A 5 14.15 32.40 -26.57
CA THR A 5 14.10 32.56 -25.12
C THR A 5 13.53 33.92 -24.75
N ALA A 6 12.60 33.95 -23.79
CA ALA A 6 12.26 35.17 -23.04
C ALA A 6 12.07 34.80 -21.57
N ALA A 7 13.12 35.03 -20.78
CA ALA A 7 12.99 35.17 -19.34
C ALA A 7 12.13 36.40 -19.06
N THR A 8 11.10 36.26 -18.23
CA THR A 8 10.40 37.41 -17.64
C THR A 8 10.44 37.25 -16.13
N ILE A 9 11.16 38.17 -15.50
CA ILE A 9 11.29 38.33 -14.06
C ILE A 9 10.05 39.06 -13.54
N ALA A 10 9.53 38.52 -12.43
CA ALA A 10 8.73 39.10 -11.35
C ALA A 10 7.94 40.41 -11.57
N PHE A 11 6.65 40.35 -11.21
CA PHE A 11 6.01 41.46 -10.50
C PHE A 11 5.45 40.94 -9.17
N VAL A 12 6.03 41.44 -8.08
CA VAL A 12 5.42 41.45 -6.75
C VAL A 12 4.50 42.66 -6.73
N ALA A 13 3.18 42.43 -6.63
CA ALA A 13 2.23 43.43 -6.17
C ALA A 13 1.89 43.08 -4.72
N LEU A 14 2.56 43.75 -3.79
CA LEU A 14 2.15 43.86 -2.39
C LEU A 14 1.04 44.91 -2.36
N ASP A 15 -0.21 44.47 -2.39
CA ASP A 15 -1.33 45.32 -2.01
C ASP A 15 -1.77 44.95 -0.58
N THR A 16 -1.99 46.01 0.20
CA THR A 16 -2.01 46.01 1.65
C THR A 16 -3.40 46.41 2.07
N GLU A 17 -4.39 45.52 1.97
CA GLU A 17 -5.71 45.77 2.55
C GLU A 17 -6.21 44.60 3.40
N ARG A 18 -6.55 44.95 4.63
CA ARG A 18 -6.98 44.10 5.72
C ARG A 18 -8.50 44.09 5.72
N SER A 19 -9.15 43.02 5.25
CA SER A 19 -10.49 42.67 5.76
C SER A 19 -10.88 41.22 5.49
N VAL A 20 -11.51 40.67 6.53
CA VAL A 20 -11.93 39.30 6.84
C VAL A 20 -12.79 38.65 5.73
N GLY A 21 -12.43 37.44 5.26
CA GLY A 21 -13.34 36.62 4.44
C GLY A 21 -12.69 35.45 3.68
N PHE A 22 -13.08 34.22 4.06
CA PHE A 22 -13.04 32.96 3.29
C PHE A 22 -11.69 32.42 2.75
N GLY A 23 -11.23 31.35 3.42
CA GLY A 23 -10.67 30.15 2.79
C GLY A 23 -9.50 30.32 1.83
N THR A 24 -8.27 30.35 2.35
CA THR A 24 -7.10 30.00 1.53
C THR A 24 -6.98 28.48 1.46
N VAL A 25 -7.37 27.92 0.32
CA VAL A 25 -6.97 26.56 -0.08
C VAL A 25 -5.44 26.54 -0.04
N ARG A 26 -4.87 25.81 0.91
CA ARG A 26 -3.47 25.38 0.77
C ARG A 26 -3.44 24.55 -0.51
N GLU A 27 -2.82 25.09 -1.54
CA GLU A 27 -2.45 24.34 -2.73
C GLU A 27 -1.71 23.09 -2.26
N THR A 28 -2.39 21.95 -2.38
CA THR A 28 -1.87 20.65 -1.99
C THR A 28 -0.64 20.44 -2.84
N ALA A 29 0.54 20.57 -2.22
CA ALA A 29 1.80 20.19 -2.83
C ALA A 29 1.58 18.87 -3.58
N PRO A 30 1.97 18.75 -4.87
CA PRO A 30 1.78 17.52 -5.61
C PRO A 30 2.35 16.41 -4.74
N ALA A 31 1.50 15.44 -4.40
CA ALA A 31 1.82 14.34 -3.51
C ALA A 31 3.22 13.86 -3.88
N ALA A 32 4.20 14.14 -3.01
CA ALA A 32 5.57 13.72 -3.21
C ALA A 32 5.48 12.25 -3.57
N ALA A 33 5.91 11.91 -4.80
CA ALA A 33 5.75 10.59 -5.37
C ALA A 33 6.09 9.58 -4.29
N SER A 34 5.08 8.84 -3.80
CA SER A 34 5.27 7.80 -2.79
C SER A 34 6.48 7.02 -3.24
N ALA A 35 7.57 7.06 -2.46
CA ALA A 35 8.79 6.34 -2.77
C ALA A 35 8.36 4.93 -3.16
N LEU A 36 8.54 4.59 -4.45
CA LEU A 36 7.90 3.43 -5.10
C LEU A 36 8.00 2.23 -4.16
N GLU A 37 6.89 1.85 -3.53
CA GLU A 37 6.92 0.70 -2.64
C GLU A 37 7.35 -0.50 -3.50
N PRO A 38 8.33 -1.29 -3.03
CA PRO A 38 8.84 -2.41 -3.80
C PRO A 38 7.69 -3.37 -4.11
N ALA A 39 7.64 -3.88 -5.34
CA ALA A 39 6.64 -4.85 -5.76
C ALA A 39 6.58 -6.05 -4.78
N LEU A 40 5.38 -6.59 -4.56
CA LEU A 40 5.13 -7.66 -3.60
C LEU A 40 6.10 -8.85 -3.70
N PRO A 41 6.47 -9.37 -4.90
CA PRO A 41 7.47 -10.44 -5.00
C PRO A 41 8.84 -10.10 -4.39
N LEU A 42 9.29 -8.85 -4.54
CA LEU A 42 10.55 -8.39 -3.96
C LEU A 42 10.44 -8.25 -2.43
N ARG A 43 9.30 -7.78 -1.93
CA ARG A 43 9.02 -7.72 -0.48
C ARG A 43 9.06 -9.11 0.16
N LEU A 44 8.40 -10.09 -0.45
CA LEU A 44 8.42 -11.49 0.01
C LEU A 44 9.84 -12.08 -0.03
N THR A 45 10.61 -11.77 -1.07
CA THR A 45 12.01 -12.24 -1.18
C THR A 45 12.89 -11.67 -0.06
N ARG A 46 12.74 -10.37 0.26
CA ARG A 46 13.45 -9.73 1.39
C ARG A 46 13.03 -10.33 2.73
N LEU A 47 11.72 -10.50 2.94
CA LEU A 47 11.20 -11.10 4.15
C LEU A 47 11.74 -12.53 4.37
N ARG A 48 11.81 -13.35 3.32
CA ARG A 48 12.43 -14.70 3.40
C ARG A 48 13.87 -14.61 3.90
N ALA A 49 14.64 -13.66 3.38
CA ALA A 49 16.04 -13.48 3.74
C ALA A 49 16.18 -13.00 5.19
N GLU A 50 15.36 -12.02 5.61
CA GLU A 50 15.35 -11.49 6.99
C GLU A 50 14.95 -12.54 8.03
N LEU A 51 14.01 -13.42 7.68
CA LEU A 51 13.61 -14.52 8.55
C LEU A 51 14.62 -15.66 8.58
N HIS A 52 15.62 -15.67 7.70
CA HIS A 52 16.57 -16.78 7.54
C HIS A 52 15.85 -18.14 7.48
N ILE A 53 14.85 -18.25 6.60
CA ILE A 53 14.04 -19.47 6.41
C ILE A 53 14.96 -20.68 6.18
N GLN A 54 14.80 -21.69 7.03
CA GLN A 54 15.57 -22.94 7.00
C GLN A 54 14.93 -23.96 6.04
N PRO A 55 15.67 -24.98 5.57
CA PRO A 55 15.12 -26.02 4.69
C PRO A 55 13.84 -26.69 5.22
N ALA A 56 13.76 -26.92 6.53
CA ALA A 56 12.56 -27.49 7.17
C ALA A 56 11.32 -26.57 7.12
N GLN A 57 11.53 -25.26 6.94
CA GLN A 57 10.49 -24.23 6.90
C GLN A 57 10.06 -23.88 5.46
N GLU A 58 10.76 -24.37 4.43
CA GLU A 58 10.51 -24.00 3.03
C GLU A 58 9.11 -24.40 2.53
N ALA A 59 8.58 -25.52 3.00
CA ALA A 59 7.24 -25.96 2.62
C ALA A 59 6.16 -24.95 3.09
N ALA A 60 6.23 -24.54 4.35
CA ALA A 60 5.35 -23.54 4.94
C ALA A 60 5.54 -22.16 4.27
N TRP A 61 6.80 -21.76 4.06
CA TRP A 61 7.11 -20.53 3.33
C TRP A 61 6.53 -20.51 1.91
N GLY A 62 6.61 -21.64 1.20
CA GLY A 62 6.02 -21.80 -0.12
C GLY A 62 4.50 -21.61 -0.12
N GLN A 63 3.82 -22.19 0.87
CA GLN A 63 2.36 -22.05 1.05
C GLN A 63 1.97 -20.61 1.36
N PHE A 64 2.62 -19.99 2.35
CA PHE A 64 2.44 -18.58 2.69
C PHE A 64 2.62 -17.68 1.46
N LYS A 65 3.75 -17.82 0.75
CA LYS A 65 4.04 -17.05 -0.46
C LYS A 65 2.95 -17.22 -1.52
N SER A 66 2.51 -18.46 -1.76
CA SER A 66 1.47 -18.76 -2.75
C SER A 66 0.16 -18.05 -2.40
N ARG A 67 -0.29 -18.15 -1.14
CA ARG A 67 -1.55 -17.53 -0.68
C ARG A 67 -1.49 -16.00 -0.73
N ILE A 68 -0.35 -15.40 -0.38
CA ILE A 68 -0.17 -13.94 -0.47
C ILE A 68 -0.19 -13.45 -1.93
N MET A 69 0.40 -14.20 -2.86
CA MET A 69 0.34 -13.87 -4.28
C MET A 69 -1.07 -14.03 -4.86
N GLU A 70 -1.81 -15.05 -4.44
CA GLU A 70 -3.21 -15.24 -4.81
C GLU A 70 -4.08 -14.10 -4.27
N LEU A 71 -3.86 -13.69 -3.02
CA LEU A 71 -4.55 -12.56 -2.40
C LEU A 71 -4.30 -11.25 -3.18
N ASP A 72 -3.06 -10.97 -3.59
CA ASP A 72 -2.73 -9.83 -4.46
C ASP A 72 -3.47 -9.88 -5.80
N GLN A 73 -3.52 -11.06 -6.42
CA GLN A 73 -4.22 -11.24 -7.69
C GLN A 73 -5.73 -11.01 -7.56
N VAL A 74 -6.33 -11.52 -6.48
CA VAL A 74 -7.76 -11.33 -6.18
C VAL A 74 -8.04 -9.85 -5.90
N SER A 75 -7.23 -9.20 -5.07
CA SER A 75 -7.35 -7.77 -4.74
C SER A 75 -7.35 -6.91 -6.00
N ARG A 76 -6.36 -7.10 -6.89
CA ARG A 76 -6.25 -6.36 -8.16
C ARG A 76 -7.43 -6.63 -9.10
N ARG A 77 -7.94 -7.86 -9.14
CA ARG A 77 -9.10 -8.21 -9.98
C ARG A 77 -10.36 -7.48 -9.51
N ILE A 78 -10.56 -7.40 -8.21
CA ILE A 78 -11.71 -6.71 -7.62
C ILE A 78 -11.59 -5.21 -7.85
N GLU A 79 -10.41 -4.62 -7.63
CA GLU A 79 -10.16 -3.20 -7.93
C GLU A 79 -10.43 -2.85 -9.40
N ALA A 80 -10.01 -3.71 -10.33
CA ALA A 80 -10.28 -3.54 -11.76
C ALA A 80 -11.78 -3.68 -12.11
N GLN A 81 -12.55 -4.44 -11.34
CA GLN A 81 -14.00 -4.65 -11.54
C GLN A 81 -14.86 -3.61 -10.80
N ALA A 82 -14.34 -2.99 -9.73
CA ALA A 82 -15.04 -2.02 -8.89
C ALA A 82 -15.41 -0.71 -9.61
N GLY A 83 -14.94 -0.50 -10.85
CA GLY A 83 -15.37 0.60 -11.72
C GLY A 83 -16.82 0.53 -12.22
N GLY A 84 -17.67 -0.39 -11.73
CA GLY A 84 -19.02 -0.59 -12.28
C GLY A 84 -20.16 -0.90 -11.29
N LYS A 85 -19.99 -1.80 -10.32
CA LYS A 85 -21.04 -2.13 -9.32
C LYS A 85 -20.37 -2.64 -8.05
N GLY A 86 -20.47 -1.88 -6.97
CA GLY A 86 -19.82 -2.17 -5.69
C GLY A 86 -20.29 -3.49 -5.10
N ALA A 87 -19.37 -4.42 -4.89
CA ALA A 87 -19.48 -5.35 -3.78
C ALA A 87 -19.49 -4.54 -2.47
N ASP A 88 -20.19 -5.02 -1.44
CA ASP A 88 -20.12 -4.38 -0.12
C ASP A 88 -18.65 -4.36 0.33
N ALA A 89 -18.10 -3.15 0.47
CA ALA A 89 -16.70 -2.95 0.81
C ALA A 89 -16.35 -3.61 2.14
N ALA A 90 -17.31 -3.73 3.06
CA ALA A 90 -17.13 -4.39 4.34
C ALA A 90 -16.98 -5.92 4.19
N ASP A 91 -17.81 -6.55 3.38
CA ASP A 91 -17.74 -7.99 3.11
C ASP A 91 -16.42 -8.34 2.40
N GLU A 92 -16.00 -7.51 1.45
CA GLU A 92 -14.75 -7.73 0.74
C GLU A 92 -13.54 -7.50 1.64
N GLN A 93 -13.58 -6.50 2.53
CA GLN A 93 -12.56 -6.30 3.55
C GLN A 93 -12.46 -7.51 4.50
N ALA A 94 -13.60 -8.04 4.96
CA ALA A 94 -13.64 -9.21 5.82
C ALA A 94 -13.06 -10.44 5.12
N ARG A 95 -13.35 -10.62 3.82
CA ARG A 95 -12.80 -11.69 3.00
C ARG A 95 -11.28 -11.58 2.86
N HIS A 96 -10.75 -10.41 2.53
CA HIS A 96 -9.30 -10.19 2.44
C HIS A 96 -8.60 -10.43 3.78
N ALA A 97 -9.19 -9.95 4.88
CA ALA A 97 -8.66 -10.16 6.23
C ALA A 97 -8.61 -11.65 6.60
N LEU A 98 -9.66 -12.41 6.26
CA LEU A 98 -9.71 -13.85 6.50
C LEU A 98 -8.64 -14.60 5.69
N LEU A 99 -8.53 -14.33 4.39
CA LEU A 99 -7.53 -14.96 3.53
C LEU A 99 -6.10 -14.61 3.98
N PHE A 100 -5.89 -13.37 4.41
CA PHE A 100 -4.61 -12.94 4.97
C PHE A 100 -4.28 -13.68 6.27
N ALA A 101 -5.23 -13.77 7.21
CA ALA A 101 -5.04 -14.51 8.46
C ALA A 101 -4.72 -15.99 8.23
N VAL A 102 -5.40 -16.62 7.27
CA VAL A 102 -5.13 -18.00 6.84
C VAL A 102 -3.73 -18.14 6.20
N ALA A 103 -3.24 -17.13 5.50
CA ALA A 103 -1.84 -17.14 5.03
C ALA A 103 -0.85 -17.05 6.19
N LEU A 104 -1.14 -16.22 7.21
CA LEU A 104 -0.27 -16.06 8.38
C LEU A 104 -0.17 -17.36 9.21
N SER A 105 -1.27 -18.10 9.36
CA SER A 105 -1.28 -19.34 10.15
C SER A 105 -0.35 -20.42 9.60
N ASP A 106 -0.05 -20.42 8.29
CA ASP A 106 0.88 -21.39 7.70
C ASP A 106 2.30 -21.26 8.27
N MET A 107 2.66 -20.08 8.80
CA MET A 107 3.98 -19.80 9.35
C MET A 107 4.03 -19.94 10.88
N ASP A 108 2.91 -19.82 11.59
CA ASP A 108 2.90 -19.63 13.05
C ASP A 108 3.51 -20.83 13.81
N ASP A 109 3.20 -22.05 13.36
CA ASP A 109 3.67 -23.29 14.00
C ASP A 109 5.13 -23.66 13.67
N VAL A 110 5.71 -23.07 12.62
CA VAL A 110 7.04 -23.46 12.12
C VAL A 110 8.14 -22.45 12.45
N LEU A 111 7.76 -21.23 12.83
CA LEU A 111 8.70 -20.17 13.15
C LEU A 111 9.20 -20.28 14.59
N THR A 112 10.47 -19.97 14.80
CA THR A 112 11.00 -19.72 16.14
C THR A 112 10.42 -18.43 16.72
N THR A 113 10.44 -18.26 18.04
CA THR A 113 9.96 -17.03 18.70
C THR A 113 10.60 -15.75 18.14
N ALA A 114 11.90 -15.80 17.84
CA ALA A 114 12.62 -14.67 17.26
C ALA A 114 12.10 -14.34 15.85
N GLN A 115 11.96 -15.36 15.00
CA GLN A 115 11.42 -15.20 13.64
C GLN A 115 9.96 -14.73 13.67
N ALA A 116 9.13 -15.28 14.55
CA ALA A 116 7.72 -14.88 14.70
C ALA A 116 7.60 -13.39 15.03
N SER A 117 8.49 -12.84 15.87
CA SER A 117 8.51 -11.39 16.16
C SER A 117 8.76 -10.55 14.90
N THR A 118 9.71 -10.97 14.05
CA THR A 118 10.05 -10.29 12.79
C THR A 118 8.94 -10.46 11.77
N PHE A 119 8.40 -11.67 11.65
CA PHE A 119 7.28 -11.99 10.78
C PHE A 119 6.04 -11.16 11.14
N ASN A 120 5.68 -11.05 12.41
CA ASN A 120 4.51 -10.27 12.84
C ASN A 120 4.64 -8.77 12.54
N ARG A 121 5.85 -8.19 12.64
CA ARG A 121 6.09 -6.80 12.22
C ARG A 121 5.90 -6.64 10.71
N ALA A 122 6.44 -7.58 9.92
CA ALA A 122 6.29 -7.57 8.47
C ALA A 122 4.85 -7.83 8.01
N ALA A 123 4.13 -8.73 8.70
CA ALA A 123 2.75 -9.08 8.43
C ALA A 123 1.82 -7.87 8.57
N ARG A 124 2.03 -7.01 9.57
CA ARG A 124 1.26 -5.75 9.69
C ARG A 124 1.44 -4.85 8.48
N ALA A 125 2.68 -4.71 7.99
CA ALA A 125 2.99 -3.91 6.81
C ALA A 125 2.50 -4.56 5.49
N LEU A 126 2.42 -5.88 5.43
CA LEU A 126 1.84 -6.61 4.30
C LEU A 126 0.31 -6.49 4.29
N GLY A 127 -0.34 -6.71 5.43
CA GLY A 127 -1.79 -6.64 5.57
C GLY A 127 -2.36 -5.27 5.21
N SER A 128 -1.65 -4.18 5.54
CA SER A 128 -2.04 -2.82 5.13
C SER A 128 -2.01 -2.58 3.62
N THR A 129 -1.40 -3.48 2.84
CA THR A 129 -1.38 -3.41 1.37
C THR A 129 -2.63 -4.03 0.75
N PHE A 130 -3.25 -5.01 1.42
CA PHE A 130 -4.41 -5.76 0.91
C PHE A 130 -5.75 -5.23 1.44
N ILE A 131 -5.74 -4.62 2.62
CA ILE A 131 -6.90 -3.91 3.15
C ILE A 131 -6.94 -2.56 2.42
N CYS A 132 -7.50 -2.57 1.21
CA CYS A 132 -7.28 -1.49 0.26
C CYS A 132 -8.08 -0.20 0.54
N ALA A 133 -7.60 0.87 -0.11
CA ALA A 133 -7.95 2.29 -0.01
C ALA A 133 -9.43 2.67 -0.27
N THR A 134 -10.30 1.72 -0.60
CA THR A 134 -11.76 1.92 -0.75
C THR A 134 -12.47 2.25 0.56
N VAL A 135 -11.80 2.08 1.71
CA VAL A 135 -12.30 2.48 3.04
C VAL A 135 -11.53 3.68 3.59
N ARG A 136 -10.95 4.54 2.74
CA ARG A 136 -10.56 5.88 3.18
C ARG A 136 -11.84 6.72 3.27
N PRO A 137 -12.34 7.10 4.46
CA PRO A 137 -13.42 8.08 4.52
C PRO A 137 -12.89 9.38 3.89
N GLY A 138 -13.37 9.74 2.70
CA GLY A 138 -13.07 11.03 2.06
C GLY A 138 -12.60 11.04 0.60
N GLY A 139 -12.79 9.97 -0.20
CA GLY A 139 -12.55 10.00 -1.64
C GLY A 139 -13.85 10.18 -2.45
N ALA A 140 -14.47 11.36 -2.35
CA ALA A 140 -15.57 11.82 -3.20
C ALA A 140 -15.16 13.13 -3.88
#